data_AF-O78486-F1
#
_entry.id   AF-O78486-F1
#
_cell.length_a   1.000
_cell.length_b   1.000
_cell.length_c   1.000
_cell.angle_alpha   90.00
_cell.angle_beta   90.00
_cell.angle_gamma   90.00
#
_symmetry.space_group_name_H-M   'P 1'
#
loop_
_entity.id
_entity.type
_entity.pdbx_description
1 polymer ?
#
loop_
_entity_poly.entity_id
_entity_poly.type
_entity_poly.pdbx_seq_one_letter_code
_entity_poly.pdbx_strand_id
1 'polypeptide(L)'
;MANSASAIKRIELNERNRLRNKTYKSMLKTYYKKCIVAIETTNNNDLETSNLRELVAITQSKIDKAVQKGIIHSNNGSAKKAKLTKRLKEKKISL
;
A
#
# COMPACT_ATOMS: atom_id res chain seq x y z
N MET A 1 1.53 6.67 33.01
CA MET A 1 0.28 7.40 33.26
C MET A 1 0.44 8.82 32.74
N ALA A 2 -0.54 9.39 32.02
CA ALA A 2 -0.54 10.81 31.69
C ALA A 2 -1.21 11.60 32.83
N ASN A 3 -0.51 12.59 33.38
CA ASN A 3 -1.01 13.33 34.54
C ASN A 3 -1.63 14.69 34.17
N SER A 4 -1.23 15.28 33.04
CA SER A 4 -1.81 16.53 32.56
C SER A 4 -2.98 16.27 31.61
N ALA A 5 -3.99 17.15 31.63
CA ALA A 5 -5.12 17.08 30.70
C ALA A 5 -4.67 17.08 29.23
N SER A 6 -3.60 17.83 28.91
CA SER A 6 -3.00 17.84 27.59
C SER A 6 -2.39 16.48 27.21
N ALA A 7 -1.73 15.80 28.15
CA ALA A 7 -1.17 14.47 27.91
C ALA A 7 -2.25 13.39 27.74
N ILE A 8 -3.32 13.42 28.55
CA ILE A 8 -4.46 12.49 28.41
C ILE A 8 -5.08 12.62 27.02
N LYS A 9 -5.36 13.86 26.58
CA LYS A 9 -5.86 14.13 25.22
C LYS A 9 -4.92 13.60 24.14
N ARG A 10 -3.60 13.74 24.30
CA ARG A 10 -2.63 13.21 23.32
C ARG A 10 -2.69 11.69 23.23
N ILE A 11 -2.88 10.98 24.34
CA ILE A 11 -3.04 9.51 24.34
C ILE A 11 -4.25 9.12 23.49
N GLU A 12 -5.42 9.72 23.75
CA GLU A 12 -6.65 9.43 22.99
C GLU A 12 -6.51 9.71 21.49
N LEU A 13 -5.89 10.84 21.13
CA LEU A 13 -5.62 11.20 19.74
C LEU A 13 -4.69 10.16 19.07
N ASN A 14 -3.64 9.74 19.78
CA ASN A 14 -2.68 8.77 19.28
C ASN A 14 -3.31 7.40 19.08
N GLU A 15 -4.18 6.95 19.98
CA GLU A 15 -4.90 5.69 19.84
C GLU A 15 -5.83 5.68 18.62
N ARG A 16 -6.60 6.76 18.43
CA ARG A 16 -7.46 6.93 17.24
C ARG A 16 -6.64 6.86 15.94
N ASN A 17 -5.54 7.61 15.90
CA ASN A 17 -4.65 7.64 14.74
C ASN A 17 -3.96 6.29 14.51
N ARG A 18 -3.55 5.59 15.57
CA ARG A 18 -2.95 4.26 15.51
C ARG A 18 -3.91 3.26 14.90
N LEU A 19 -5.18 3.25 15.32
CA LEU A 19 -6.19 2.35 14.77
C LEU A 19 -6.42 2.59 13.28
N ARG A 20 -6.60 3.87 12.89
CA ARG A 20 -6.70 4.26 11.46
C ARG A 20 -5.46 3.83 10.67
N ASN A 21 -4.27 4.08 11.18
CA ASN A 21 -3.04 3.75 10.46
C ASN A 21 -2.85 2.23 10.35
N LYS A 22 -3.27 1.46 11.36
CA LYS A 22 -3.22 -0.01 11.36
C LYS A 22 -4.10 -0.60 10.23
N THR A 23 -5.33 -0.12 10.06
CA THR A 23 -6.24 -0.65 9.03
C THR A 23 -5.72 -0.37 7.61
N TYR A 24 -5.23 0.84 7.34
CA TYR A 24 -4.65 1.16 6.04
C TYR A 24 -3.35 0.40 5.77
N LYS A 25 -2.44 0.31 6.75
CA LYS A 25 -1.17 -0.41 6.57
C LYS A 25 -1.39 -1.90 6.34
N SER A 26 -2.33 -2.52 7.05
CA SER A 26 -2.68 -3.94 6.85
C SER A 26 -3.29 -4.18 5.47
N MET A 27 -4.23 -3.34 5.04
CA MET A 27 -4.78 -3.37 3.69
C MET A 27 -3.69 -3.25 2.62
N LEU A 28 -2.80 -2.24 2.74
CA LEU A 28 -1.69 -2.08 1.79
C LEU A 28 -0.75 -3.28 1.75
N LYS A 29 -0.44 -3.89 2.90
CA LYS A 29 0.39 -5.10 2.95
C LYS A 29 -0.27 -6.25 2.18
N THR A 30 -1.59 -6.43 2.34
CA THR A 30 -2.35 -7.45 1.63
C THR A 30 -2.35 -7.21 0.12
N TYR A 31 -2.73 -6.03 -0.34
CA TYR A 31 -2.74 -5.69 -1.77
C TYR A 31 -1.35 -5.80 -2.40
N TYR A 32 -0.33 -5.28 -1.71
CA TYR A 32 1.05 -5.37 -2.18
C TYR A 32 1.54 -6.83 -2.28
N LYS A 33 1.20 -7.68 -1.30
CA LYS A 33 1.51 -9.12 -1.38
C LYS A 33 0.78 -9.78 -2.55
N LYS A 34 -0.51 -9.48 -2.73
CA LYS A 34 -1.31 -10.01 -3.85
C LYS A 34 -0.70 -9.62 -5.20
N CYS A 35 -0.30 -8.36 -5.38
CA CYS A 35 0.39 -7.92 -6.60
C CYS A 35 1.66 -8.71 -6.86
N ILE A 36 2.49 -8.92 -5.84
CA ILE A 36 3.76 -9.67 -6.00
C ILE A 36 3.48 -11.11 -6.45
N VAL A 37 2.56 -11.78 -5.77
CA VAL A 37 2.17 -13.16 -6.11
C VAL A 37 1.59 -13.22 -7.52
N ALA A 38 0.73 -12.27 -7.90
CA ALA A 38 0.18 -12.19 -9.25
C ALA A 38 1.29 -12.00 -10.30
N ILE A 39 2.24 -11.07 -10.08
CA ILE A 39 3.39 -10.86 -10.98
C ILE A 39 4.24 -12.13 -11.13
N GLU A 40 4.37 -12.92 -10.07
CA GLU A 40 5.17 -14.15 -10.09
C GLU A 40 4.45 -15.32 -10.75
N THR A 41 3.12 -15.32 -10.77
CA THR A 41 2.28 -16.42 -11.28
C THR A 41 1.76 -16.20 -12.70
N THR A 42 1.67 -14.94 -13.16
CA THR A 42 1.19 -14.61 -14.51
C THR A 42 2.15 -15.12 -15.60
N ASN A 43 1.61 -15.89 -16.55
CA ASN A 43 2.33 -16.47 -17.69
C ASN A 43 2.22 -15.63 -18.97
N ASN A 44 1.93 -14.33 -18.86
CA ASN A 44 1.72 -13.40 -19.98
C ASN A 44 0.52 -13.72 -20.90
N ASN A 45 -0.46 -14.50 -20.42
CA ASN A 45 -1.73 -14.66 -21.14
C ASN A 45 -2.62 -13.42 -20.95
N ASP A 46 -3.39 -13.02 -21.98
CA ASP A 46 -4.15 -11.77 -22.01
C ASP A 46 -5.11 -11.57 -20.82
N LEU A 47 -5.78 -12.64 -20.37
CA LEU A 47 -6.69 -12.56 -19.22
C LEU A 47 -5.96 -12.36 -17.89
N GLU A 48 -4.78 -12.97 -17.73
CA GLU A 48 -3.99 -12.82 -16.51
C GLU A 48 -3.35 -11.43 -16.46
N THR A 49 -2.91 -10.91 -17.61
CA THR A 49 -2.34 -9.56 -17.70
C THR A 49 -3.40 -8.48 -17.43
N SER A 50 -4.65 -8.64 -17.89
CA SER A 50 -5.73 -7.70 -17.57
C SER A 50 -6.06 -7.65 -16.07
N ASN A 51 -6.20 -8.82 -15.44
CA ASN A 51 -6.45 -8.93 -14.00
C ASN A 51 -5.28 -8.35 -13.18
N LEU A 52 -4.04 -8.60 -13.63
CA LEU A 52 -2.86 -8.02 -13.01
C LEU A 52 -2.82 -6.50 -13.18
N ARG A 53 -3.18 -5.97 -14.36
CA ARG A 53 -3.25 -4.52 -14.61
C ARG A 53 -4.20 -3.82 -13.66
N GLU A 54 -5.41 -4.38 -13.49
CA GLU A 54 -6.40 -3.85 -12.56
C GLU A 54 -5.89 -3.90 -11.11
N LEU A 55 -5.33 -5.03 -10.69
CA LEU A 55 -4.81 -5.20 -9.34
C LEU A 55 -3.66 -4.21 -9.02
N VAL A 56 -2.77 -3.97 -9.99
CA VAL A 56 -1.70 -2.98 -9.89
C VAL A 56 -2.28 -1.57 -9.81
N ALA A 57 -3.24 -1.21 -10.66
CA ALA A 57 -3.88 0.11 -10.65
C ALA A 57 -4.59 0.39 -9.31
N ILE A 58 -5.35 -0.58 -8.80
CA ILE A 58 -6.00 -0.48 -7.48
C ILE A 58 -4.93 -0.30 -6.40
N THR A 59 -3.86 -1.08 -6.43
CA THR A 59 -2.81 -1.01 -5.41
C THR A 59 -2.09 0.34 -5.43
N GLN A 60 -1.77 0.88 -6.62
CA GLN A 60 -1.19 2.20 -6.77
C GLN A 60 -2.13 3.29 -6.23
N SER A 61 -3.43 3.24 -6.56
CA SER A 61 -4.43 4.16 -6.04
C SER A 61 -4.53 4.12 -4.51
N LYS A 62 -4.48 2.92 -3.90
CA LYS A 62 -4.48 2.77 -2.44
C LYS A 62 -3.21 3.33 -1.80
N ILE A 63 -2.05 3.16 -2.43
CA ILE A 63 -0.78 3.76 -1.97
C ILE A 63 -0.90 5.28 -1.97
N ASP A 64 -1.41 5.88 -3.06
CA ASP A 64 -1.57 7.34 -3.16
C ASP A 64 -2.53 7.88 -2.12
N LYS A 65 -3.68 7.21 -1.92
CA LYS A 65 -4.63 7.58 -0.86
C LYS A 65 -4.00 7.49 0.52
N ALA A 66 -3.11 6.54 0.77
CA ALA A 66 -2.41 6.44 2.05
C ALA A 66 -1.33 7.51 2.23
N VAL A 67 -0.67 7.95 1.15
CA VAL A 67 0.24 9.11 1.17
C VAL A 67 -0.54 10.39 1.46
N GLN A 68 -1.63 10.63 0.72
CA GLN A 68 -2.49 11.82 0.88
C GLN A 68 -3.06 11.94 2.30
N LYS A 69 -3.44 10.81 2.92
CA LYS A 69 -3.94 10.77 4.31
C LYS A 69 -2.82 10.85 5.36
N GLY A 70 -1.55 10.97 4.97
CA GLY A 70 -0.41 11.04 5.88
C GLY A 70 -0.13 9.73 6.64
N ILE A 71 -0.59 8.59 6.12
CA ILE A 71 -0.43 7.27 6.79
C ILE A 71 0.93 6.67 6.47
N ILE A 72 1.41 6.90 5.25
CA ILE A 72 2.76 6.58 4.80
C ILE A 72 3.42 7.83 4.22
N HIS A 73 4.73 7.94 4.40
CA HIS A 73 5.51 9.03 3.82
C HIS A 73 5.54 8.94 2.28
N SER A 74 5.59 10.08 1.59
CA SER A 74 5.64 10.16 0.13
C SER A 74 6.76 9.31 -0.47
N ASN A 75 7.98 9.41 0.08
CA ASN A 75 9.13 8.57 -0.33
C ASN A 75 8.82 7.06 -0.23
N ASN A 76 8.14 6.61 0.82
CA ASN A 76 7.76 5.20 0.96
C ASN A 76 6.70 4.80 -0.07
N GLY A 77 5.73 5.67 -0.34
CA GLY A 77 4.76 5.49 -1.43
C GLY A 77 5.44 5.33 -2.79
N SER A 78 6.33 6.26 -3.13
CA SER A 78 7.12 6.22 -4.37
C SER A 78 8.01 4.99 -4.46
N ALA A 79 8.72 4.62 -3.38
CA ALA A 79 9.57 3.44 -3.33
C ALA A 79 8.77 2.14 -3.58
N LYS A 80 7.55 2.02 -3.01
CA LYS A 80 6.69 0.86 -3.26
C LYS A 80 6.24 0.77 -4.72
N LYS A 81 5.84 1.91 -5.32
CA LYS A 81 5.47 1.98 -6.73
C LYS A 81 6.63 1.61 -7.65
N ALA A 82 7.79 2.22 -7.43
CA ALA A 82 9.01 1.93 -8.20
C ALA A 82 9.40 0.45 -8.10
N LYS A 83 9.31 -0.16 -6.91
CA LYS A 83 9.59 -1.59 -6.72
C LYS A 83 8.60 -2.50 -7.47
N LEU A 84 7.33 -2.11 -7.55
CA LEU A 84 6.31 -2.85 -8.30
C LEU A 84 6.60 -2.79 -9.81
N THR A 85 6.87 -1.60 -10.34
CA THR A 85 7.25 -1.40 -11.74
C THR A 85 8.53 -2.14 -12.11
N LYS A 86 9.53 -2.13 -11.21
CA LYS A 86 10.78 -2.88 -11.41
C LYS A 86 10.51 -4.38 -11.59
N ARG A 87 9.67 -4.97 -10.74
CA ARG A 87 9.31 -6.40 -10.84
C ARG A 87 8.54 -6.75 -12.11
N LEU A 88 7.61 -5.90 -12.52
CA LEU A 88 6.89 -6.05 -13.79
C LEU A 88 7.88 -6.09 -14.96
N LYS A 89 8.85 -5.16 -14.98
CA LYS A 89 9.90 -5.10 -15.99
C LYS A 89 10.82 -6.34 -15.96
N GLU A 90 11.21 -6.80 -14.78
CA GLU A 90 12.02 -8.03 -14.60
C GLU A 90 11.32 -9.27 -15.17
N LYS A 91 10.00 -9.38 -14.98
CA LYS A 91 9.17 -10.46 -15.53
C LYS A 91 8.75 -10.24 -16.99
N LYS A 92 9.20 -9.14 -17.61
CA LYS A 92 8.83 -8.71 -18.98
C LYS A 92 7.31 -8.59 -19.18
N ILE A 93 6.58 -8.30 -18.12
CA ILE A 93 5.14 -8.03 -18.17
C ILE A 93 4.99 -6.55 -18.53
N SER A 94 4.55 -6.28 -19.77
CA SER A 94 4.12 -4.94 -20.15
C SER A 94 2.68 -4.76 -19.73
N LEU A 95 2.44 -3.91 -18.73
CA LEU A 95 1.09 -3.52 -18.35
C LEU A 95 0.63 -2.33 -19.17
#